data_AF-A0A2G7LMP8-F1
#
_entry.id   AF-A0A2G7LMP8-F1
#
_cell.length_a   1.000
_cell.length_b   1.000
_cell.length_c   1.000
_cell.angle_alpha   90.00
_cell.angle_beta   90.00
_cell.angle_gamma   90.00
#
_symmetry.space_group_name_H-M   'P 1'
#
loop_
_entity.id
_entity.type
_entity.pdbx_description
1 polymer ?
#
loop_
_entity_poly.entity_id
_entity_poly.type
_entity_poly.pdbx_seq_one_letter_code
_entity_poly.pdbx_strand_id
1 'polypeptide(L)' 'MELREREVYRAKRIIKRIKITEIAVHLGCHRGTVGHFENNGYPMSKEKIQKYKEYIDNHEGSELV' A
#
# COMPACT_ATOMS: atom_id res chain seq x y z
N MET A 1 -12.54 -0.21 4.59
CA MET A 1 -12.17 -0.41 3.18
C MET A 1 -12.74 -1.73 2.75
N GLU A 2 -13.52 -1.72 1.67
CA GLU A 2 -14.06 -2.91 1.02
C GLU A 2 -12.94 -3.77 0.41
N LEU A 3 -13.13 -5.10 0.34
CA LEU A 3 -12.12 -6.03 -0.19
C LEU A 3 -11.67 -5.66 -1.61
N ARG A 4 -12.62 -5.34 -2.49
CA ARG A 4 -12.36 -4.94 -3.88
C ARG A 4 -11.45 -3.72 -3.99
N GLU A 5 -11.65 -2.73 -3.13
CA GLU A 5 -10.82 -1.51 -3.13
C GLU A 5 -9.38 -1.83 -2.71
N ARG A 6 -9.20 -2.73 -1.73
CA ARG A 6 -7.88 -3.16 -1.27
C ARG A 6 -7.09 -3.85 -2.36
N GLU A 7 -7.73 -4.76 -3.09
CA GLU A 7 -7.14 -5.48 -4.22
C GLU A 7 -6.72 -4.52 -5.34
N VAL A 8 -7.55 -3.52 -5.64
CA VAL A 8 -7.21 -2.47 -6.62
C VAL A 8 -5.95 -1.70 -6.19
N TYR A 9 -5.86 -1.27 -4.94
CA TYR A 9 -4.67 -0.55 -4.49
C TYR A 9 -3.42 -1.43 -4.43
N ARG A 10 -3.57 -2.71 -4.05
CA ARG A 10 -2.46 -3.69 -4.15
C ARG A 10 -1.96 -3.81 -5.59
N ALA A 11 -2.87 -3.92 -6.55
CA ALA A 11 -2.51 -3.99 -7.97
C ALA A 11 -1.80 -2.70 -8.44
N LYS A 12 -2.33 -1.51 -8.11
CA LYS A 12 -1.69 -0.22 -8.37
C LYS A 12 -0.26 -0.16 -7.83
N ARG A 13 -0.06 -0.60 -6.57
CA ARG A 13 1.26 -0.67 -5.93
C ARG A 13 2.24 -1.50 -6.75
N ILE A 14 1.82 -2.70 -7.16
CA ILE A 14 2.65 -3.64 -7.93
C ILE A 14 3.01 -3.06 -9.29
N ILE A 15 2.05 -2.47 -10.01
CA ILE A 15 2.26 -1.84 -11.32
C ILE A 15 3.29 -0.71 -11.20
N LYS A 16 3.18 0.12 -10.15
CA LYS A 16 4.13 1.21 -9.87
C LYS A 16 5.46 0.73 -9.26
N ARG A 17 5.66 -0.58 -9.08
CA ARG A 17 6.86 -1.22 -8.47
C ARG A 17 7.19 -0.72 -7.06
N ILE A 18 6.20 -0.22 -6.34
CA ILE A 18 6.37 0.28 -4.98
C ILE A 18 6.58 -0.90 -4.04
N LYS A 19 7.67 -0.91 -3.30
CA LYS A 19 8.00 -1.97 -2.35
C LYS A 19 7.16 -1.79 -1.09
N ILE A 20 6.72 -2.91 -0.52
CA ILE A 20 6.01 -2.94 0.77
C ILE A 20 6.84 -2.25 1.87
N THR A 21 8.17 -2.37 1.82
CA THR A 21 9.07 -1.72 2.77
C THR A 21 9.02 -0.19 2.70
N GLU A 22 8.86 0.39 1.51
CA GLU A 22 8.80 1.84 1.33
C GLU A 22 7.52 2.41 1.95
N ILE A 23 6.39 1.75 1.68
CA ILE A 23 5.11 2.06 2.31
C ILE A 23 5.21 1.89 3.83
N ALA A 24 5.80 0.80 4.31
CA ALA A 24 5.89 0.55 5.76
C ALA A 24 6.72 1.62 6.48
N VAL A 25 7.80 2.10 5.86
CA VAL A 25 8.60 3.23 6.35
C VAL A 25 7.75 4.51 6.36
N HIS A 26 7.05 4.81 5.27
CA HIS A 26 6.17 6.00 5.19
C HIS A 26 5.05 5.98 6.24
N LEU A 27 4.49 4.81 6.54
CA LEU A 27 3.42 4.62 7.54
C LEU A 27 3.93 4.48 8.97
N GLY A 28 5.25 4.41 9.20
CA GLY A 28 5.85 4.15 10.50
C GLY A 28 5.40 2.82 11.11
N CYS A 29 5.36 1.74 10.31
CA CYS A 29 4.95 0.42 10.76
C CYS A 29 5.86 -0.70 10.24
N HIS A 30 5.65 -1.92 10.75
CA HIS A 30 6.41 -3.08 10.28
C HIS A 30 5.93 -3.50 8.87
N ARG A 31 6.85 -3.95 8.00
CA ARG A 31 6.52 -4.45 6.65
C ARG A 31 5.42 -5.51 6.64
N GLY A 32 5.36 -6.34 7.68
CA GLY A 32 4.33 -7.36 7.86
C GLY A 32 2.92 -6.76 7.98
N THR A 33 2.78 -5.58 8.60
CA THR A 33 1.50 -4.87 8.73
C THR A 33 0.88 -4.55 7.38
N VAL A 34 1.68 -4.02 6.45
CA VAL A 34 1.23 -3.71 5.08
C VAL A 34 0.94 -5.01 4.31
N GLY A 35 1.80 -6.02 4.43
CA GLY A 35 1.61 -7.31 3.77
C GLY A 35 0.34 -8.05 4.24
N HIS A 36 0.09 -8.09 5.55
CA HIS A 36 -1.13 -8.70 6.09
C HIS A 36 -2.37 -7.91 5.69
N PHE A 37 -2.30 -6.58 5.67
CA PHE A 37 -3.37 -5.77 5.14
C PHE A 37 -3.70 -6.17 3.70
N GLU A 38 -2.73 -6.11 2.77
CA GLU A 38 -2.92 -6.44 1.35
C GLU A 38 -3.43 -7.87 1.08
N ASN A 39 -3.16 -8.82 1.98
CA ASN A 39 -3.58 -10.22 1.85
C ASN A 39 -4.79 -10.59 2.73
N ASN A 40 -5.57 -9.59 3.17
CA ASN A 40 -6.76 -9.80 3.99
C ASN A 40 -6.52 -10.50 5.35
N GLY A 41 -5.29 -10.46 5.86
CA GLY A 41 -4.95 -11.00 7.18
C GLY A 41 -5.53 -10.20 8.34
N TYR A 42 -5.28 -8.88 8.39
CA TYR A 42 -5.88 -7.99 9.38
C TYR A 42 -5.95 -6.53 8.89
N PRO A 43 -6.90 -5.73 9.41
CA PRO A 43 -7.05 -4.33 9.01
C PRO A 43 -5.95 -3.43 9.61
N MET A 44 -5.64 -2.33 8.91
CA MET A 44 -4.89 -1.20 9.47
C MET A 44 -5.85 -0.13 10.01
N SER A 45 -5.33 0.79 10.83
CA SER A 45 -6.08 1.98 11.23
C SER A 45 -6.52 2.80 10.01
N LYS A 46 -7.66 3.49 10.12
CA LYS A 46 -8.19 4.34 9.03
C LYS A 46 -7.16 5.36 8.54
N GLU A 47 -6.42 5.97 9.47
CA GLU A 47 -5.33 6.92 9.16
C GLU A 47 -4.24 6.28 8.30
N LYS A 48 -3.78 5.08 8.65
CA LYS A 48 -2.75 4.35 7.86
C LYS A 48 -3.27 3.93 6.50
N ILE A 49 -4.55 3.56 6.41
CA ILE A 49 -5.18 3.26 5.12
C ILE A 49 -5.21 4.50 4.23
N GLN A 50 -5.50 5.68 4.78
CA GLN A 50 -5.51 6.92 4.01
C GLN A 50 -4.11 7.25 3.49
N LYS A 51 -3.10 7.26 4.37
CA LYS A 51 -1.70 7.49 3.98
C LYS A 51 -1.19 6.45 2.96
N TYR A 52 -1.61 5.20 3.09
CA TYR A 52 -1.28 4.14 2.12
C TYR A 52 -1.81 4.46 0.71
N LYS A 53 -3.06 4.92 0.61
CA LYS A 53 -3.65 5.33 -0.68
C LYS A 53 -2.93 6.52 -1.27
N GLU A 54 -2.74 7.57 -0.46
CA GLU A 54 -2.07 8.80 -0.87
C GLU A 54 -0.66 8.53 -1.37
N TYR A 55 0.10 7.68 -0.66
CA TYR A 55 1.43 7.27 -1.07
C TYR A 55 1.42 6.60 -2.45
N ILE A 56 0.50 5.67 -2.70
CA ILE A 56 0.40 4.96 -3.99
C ILE A 56 -0.08 5.90 -5.10
N ASP A 57 -1.10 6.72 -4.84
CA ASP A 57 -1.70 7.58 -5.85
C ASP A 57 -0.71 8.69 -6.28
N ASN A 58 0.05 9.27 -5.34
CA ASN A 58 1.03 10.33 -5.60
C ASN A 58 2.40 9.82 -6.08
N HIS A 59 2.68 8.51 -6.03
CA HIS A 59 3.95 8.00 -6.51
C HIS A 59 4.00 8.09 -8.05
N GLU A 60 4.91 8.88 -8.59
CA GLU A 60 5.24 8.83 -10.02
C GLU A 60 5.86 7.45 -10.28
N GLY A 61 5.21 6.62 -11.09
CA GLY A 61 5.68 5.26 -11.35
C GLY A 61 7.10 5.29 -11.91
N SER A 62 7.94 4.29 -11.62
CA SER A 62 9.27 4.28 -12.23
C SER A 62 9.10 4.22 -13.75
N GLU A 63 9.41 5.30 -14.46
CA GLU A 63 9.51 5.27 -15.91
C GLU A 63 10.50 4.17 -16.29
N LEU A 64 10.12 3.34 -17.25
CA LEU A 64 11.03 2.42 -17.93
C LEU A 64 12.11 3.27 -18.60
N VAL A 65 13.29 3.31 -18.00
CA VAL A 65 14.56 3.52 -18.72
C VAL A 65 15.08 2.15 -19.14
#